data_AF-A0A8T3V8R1-F1
#
_entry.id   AF-A0A8T3V8R1-F1
#
_cell.length_a   1.000
_cell.length_b   1.000
_cell.length_c   1.000
_cell.angle_alpha   90.00
_cell.angle_beta   90.00
_cell.angle_gamma   90.00
#
_symmetry.space_group_name_H-M   'P 1'
#
loop_
_entity.id
_entity.type
_entity.pdbx_description
1 polymer ?
#
loop_
_entity_poly.entity_id
_entity_poly.type
_entity_poly.pdbx_seq_one_letter_code
_entity_poly.pdbx_strand_id
1 'polypeptide(L)' 'MKCRMCGFEFDEKAVENRGCFNCGKHDGCNQVHCPNCGFGNHPELEEEFEFIVKLKERFKRRKSTN' A
#
# COMPACT_ATOMS: atom_id res chain seq x y z
N MET A 1 -1.81 0.28 -8.02
CA MET A 1 -1.67 0.27 -6.56
C MET A 1 -2.86 0.93 -5.87
N LYS A 2 -3.14 0.55 -4.62
CA LYS A 2 -4.15 1.20 -3.77
C LYS A 2 -3.47 1.88 -2.58
N CYS A 3 -3.76 3.16 -2.37
CA CYS A 3 -3.19 3.89 -1.24
C CYS A 3 -3.63 3.26 0.09
N ARG A 4 -2.68 2.90 0.95
CA ARG A 4 -2.97 2.30 2.27
C ARG A 4 -3.53 3.30 3.29
N MET A 5 -3.41 4.60 3.02
CA MET A 5 -3.90 5.66 3.88
C MET A 5 -5.30 6.13 3.50
N CYS A 6 -5.53 6.47 2.22
CA CYS A 6 -6.80 7.06 1.77
C CYS A 6 -7.64 6.14 0.88
N GLY A 7 -7.13 4.96 0.50
CA GLY A 7 -7.83 4.01 -0.36
C GLY A 7 -7.93 4.38 -1.84
N PHE A 8 -7.36 5.51 -2.27
CA PHE A 8 -7.34 5.93 -3.67
C PHE A 8 -6.56 4.93 -4.54
N GLU A 9 -7.14 4.54 -5.67
CA GLU A 9 -6.56 3.58 -6.61
C GLU A 9 -5.93 4.33 -7.78
N PHE A 10 -4.68 4.01 -8.09
CA PHE A 10 -3.90 4.69 -9.13
C PHE A 10 -2.84 3.76 -9.72
N ASP A 11 -2.38 4.08 -10.93
CA ASP A 11 -1.28 3.36 -11.56
C ASP A 11 0.06 3.88 -11.03
N GLU A 12 0.79 3.02 -10.32
CA GLU A 12 2.09 3.34 -9.75
C GLU A 12 3.15 3.63 -10.82
N LYS A 13 2.95 3.08 -12.03
CA LYS A 13 3.91 3.24 -13.13
C LYS A 13 3.79 4.60 -13.79
N ALA A 14 2.59 5.18 -13.76
CA ALA A 14 2.26 6.50 -14.29
C ALA A 14 2.56 7.64 -13.33
N VAL A 15 2.90 7.37 -12.06
CA VAL A 15 3.29 8.41 -11.10
C VAL A 15 4.69 8.93 -11.44
N GLU A 16 4.74 10.16 -11.94
CA GLU A 16 5.99 10.90 -12.08
C GLU A 16 6.61 11.16 -10.70
N ASN A 17 7.93 11.07 -10.60
CA ASN A 17 8.67 11.32 -9.35
C ASN A 17 8.18 10.46 -8.18
N ARG A 18 8.31 9.13 -8.31
CA ARG A 18 7.84 8.14 -7.30
C ARG A 18 8.34 8.43 -5.87
N GLY A 19 9.56 8.98 -5.73
CA GLY A 19 10.15 9.37 -4.44
C GLY A 19 9.63 10.68 -3.84
N CYS A 20 10.08 11.02 -2.63
CA CYS A 20 9.64 12.26 -1.98
C CYS A 20 10.12 13.48 -2.78
N PHE A 21 9.26 14.50 -2.93
CA PHE A 21 9.52 15.73 -3.69
C PHE A 21 10.90 16.38 -3.39
N ASN A 22 11.35 16.36 -2.14
CA ASN A 22 12.60 16.99 -1.69
C ASN A 22 13.77 16.01 -1.41
N CYS A 23 13.59 14.70 -1.59
CA CYS A 23 14.61 13.74 -1.16
C CYS A 23 15.79 13.65 -2.15
N GLY A 24 15.64 14.10 -3.40
CA GLY A 24 16.66 14.02 -4.44
C GLY A 24 17.02 12.59 -4.89
N LYS A 25 16.58 11.57 -4.15
CA LYS A 25 16.72 10.14 -4.47
C LYS A 25 15.53 9.63 -5.28
N HIS A 26 15.30 10.24 -6.44
CA HIS A 26 14.19 9.86 -7.32
C HIS A 26 14.33 8.40 -7.82
N ASP A 27 15.57 7.95 -8.08
CA ASP A 27 15.87 6.63 -8.64
C ASP A 27 16.22 5.53 -7.62
N GLY A 28 15.96 5.76 -6.32
CA GLY A 28 16.28 4.79 -5.26
C GLY A 28 15.32 4.78 -4.08
N CYS A 29 14.20 5.51 -4.18
CA CYS A 29 13.15 5.48 -3.19
C CYS A 29 12.21 4.32 -3.52
N ASN A 30 12.22 3.26 -2.71
CA ASN A 30 11.28 2.12 -2.84
C ASN A 30 9.84 2.47 -2.42
N GLN A 31 9.49 3.76 -2.43
CA GLN A 31 8.16 4.24 -2.10
C GLN A 31 7.56 4.96 -3.30
N VAL A 32 6.25 4.85 -3.45
CA VAL A 32 5.41 5.53 -4.43
C VAL A 32 4.40 6.38 -3.66
N HIS A 33 4.52 7.69 -3.82
CA HIS A 33 3.66 8.65 -3.13
C HIS A 33 2.28 8.69 -3.78
N CYS A 34 1.24 8.66 -2.96
CA CYS A 34 -0.13 8.74 -3.44
C CYS A 34 -0.39 10.14 -4.03
N PRO A 35 -0.86 10.26 -5.28
CA PRO A 35 -1.16 11.56 -5.88
C PRO A 35 -2.36 12.27 -5.23
N ASN A 36 -3.20 11.56 -4.48
CA ASN A 36 -4.35 12.12 -3.80
C ASN A 36 -4.03 12.69 -2.40
N CYS A 37 -3.18 12.02 -1.61
CA CYS A 37 -2.93 12.42 -0.21
C CYS A 37 -1.44 12.57 0.16
N GLY A 38 -0.52 12.30 -0.76
CA GLY A 38 0.93 12.40 -0.53
C GLY A 38 1.53 11.28 0.33
N PHE A 39 0.75 10.29 0.77
CA PHE A 39 1.28 9.18 1.58
C PHE A 39 2.23 8.28 0.76
N GLY A 40 3.42 8.01 1.29
CA GLY A 40 4.41 7.09 0.70
C GLY A 40 3.99 5.63 0.89
N ASN A 41 3.60 4.97 -0.20
CA ASN A 41 3.30 3.53 -0.19
C ASN A 41 4.53 2.77 -0.67
N HIS A 42 4.73 1.57 -0.15
CA HIS A 42 5.79 0.66 -0.58
C HIS A 42 5.13 -0.41 -1.47
N PRO A 43 5.55 -0.59 -2.74
CA PRO A 43 4.96 -1.57 -3.65
C PRO A 43 5.03 -3.01 -3.09
N GLU A 44 6.13 -3.37 -2.44
CA GLU A 44 6.31 -4.70 -1.83
C GLU A 44 5.40 -4.97 -0.62
N LEU A 45 4.77 -3.94 -0.06
CA LEU A 45 3.80 -4.08 1.03
C LEU A 45 2.35 -4.19 0.50
N GLU A 46 2.16 -4.47 -0.79
CA GLU A 46 0.87 -4.94 -1.31
C GLU A 46 0.55 -6.38 -0.83
N GLU A 47 1.57 -7.18 -0.52
CA GLU A 47 1.38 -8.48 0.10
C GLU A 47 0.95 -8.31 1.56
N GLU A 48 -0.31 -8.63 1.88
CA GLU A 48 -0.72 -8.81 3.26
C GLU A 48 0.16 -9.89 3.90
N PHE A 49 0.79 -9.58 5.05
CA PHE A 49 1.52 -10.56 5.82
C PHE A 49 0.67 -11.82 6.01
N GLU A 50 1.24 -13.00 5.73
CA GLU A 50 0.56 -14.30 5.84
C GLU A 50 -0.15 -14.46 7.20
N PHE A 51 0.44 -13.89 8.26
CA PHE A 51 -0.14 -13.82 9.60
C PHE A 51 -1.48 -13.07 9.66
N ILE A 52 -1.61 -11.93 8.99
CA ILE A 52 -2.85 -11.13 8.93
C ILE A 52 -3.93 -11.89 8.17
N VAL A 53 -3.58 -12.55 7.06
CA VAL A 53 -4.51 -13.40 6.30
C VAL A 53 -5.06 -14.52 7.19
N LYS A 54 -4.18 -15.26 7.89
CA LYS A 54 -4.56 -16.31 8.83
C LYS A 54 -5.47 -15.79 9.95
N LEU A 55 -5.19 -14.61 10.50
CA LEU A 55 -6.05 -13.98 11.51
C LEU A 55 -7.44 -13.67 10.96
N LYS A 56 -7.54 -13.03 9.79
CA LYS A 56 -8.82 -12.71 9.15
C LYS A 56 -9.65 -13.95 8.87
N GLU A 57 -9.03 -15.02 8.37
CA GLU A 57 -9.71 -16.30 8.16
C GLU A 57 -10.27 -16.88 9.46
N ARG A 58 -9.50 -16.83 10.54
CA ARG A 58 -9.94 -17.33 11.86
C ARG A 58 -11.14 -16.55 12.38
N PHE A 59 -11.19 -15.23 12.18
CA PHE A 59 -12.35 -14.41 12.54
C PHE A 59 -13.57 -14.67 11.65
N LYS A 60 -13.39 -14.89 10.34
CA LYS A 60 -14.49 -15.28 9.43
C LYS A 60 -15.14 -16.61 9.84
N ARG A 61 -14.33 -17.62 10.20
CA ARG A 61 -14.83 -18.92 10.67
C ARG A 61 -15.72 -18.79 11.91
N ARG A 62 -15.33 -17.94 12.87
CA ARG A 62 -16.12 -17.70 14.10
C ARG A 62 -17.46 -17.02 13.85
N LYS A 63 -17.57 -16.18 12.81
CA LYS A 63 -18.81 -15.45 12.49
C LYS A 63 -19.88 -16.34 11.84
N SER A 64 -19.51 -17.52 11.34
CA SER A 64 -20.42 -18.47 10.70
C SER A 64 -21.04 -19.47 11.68
N THR A 65 -20.64 -19.47 12.95
CA THR A 65 -21.09 -20.45 13.97
C THR A 65 -22.00 -19.82 15.05
N ASN A 66 -22.48 -18.59 14.81
CA ASN A 66 -23.48 -17.92 15.64
C ASN A 66 -24.66 -17.48 14.78
#